data_AF-A0A8X8X5P3-F1
#
_entry.id   AF-A0A8X8X5P3-F1
#
_cell.length_a   1.000
_cell.length_b   1.000
_cell.length_c   1.000
_cell.angle_alpha   90.00
_cell.angle_beta   90.00
_cell.angle_gamma   90.00
#
_symmetry.space_group_name_H-M   'P 1'
#
loop_
_entity.id
_entity.type
_entity.pdbx_description
1 polymer ?
#
loop_
_entity_poly.entity_id
_entity_poly.type
_entity_poly.pdbx_seq_one_letter_code
_entity_poly.pdbx_strand_id
1 'polypeptide(L)'
;MAKFSTFYEGWLSSQEDFLRRLESLLIPVNGFDRDRECREIIPRVIEHYREFYREKAAAVEEDVFVSISPPWMSSFERSLLWITGFRPSILFPIMEGALAEEELAAGQRRRIEEVKAESRRREREITQAMARVQETMAEQPVEEEAAAIVEKGRR
;
A
#
# COMPACT_ATOMS: atom_id res chain seq x y z
N MET A 1 -8.65 15.38 -8.73
CA MET A 1 -9.58 14.23 -8.81
C MET A 1 -9.51 13.48 -10.16
N ALA A 2 -10.12 13.96 -11.24
CA ALA A 2 -10.20 13.22 -12.52
C ALA A 2 -8.82 12.83 -13.12
N LYS A 3 -7.82 13.69 -12.97
CA LYS A 3 -6.45 13.46 -13.44
C LYS A 3 -5.82 12.18 -12.88
N PHE A 4 -5.93 11.95 -11.56
CA PHE A 4 -5.35 10.76 -10.93
C PHE A 4 -6.15 9.51 -11.26
N SER A 5 -7.48 9.58 -11.35
CA SER A 5 -8.31 8.44 -11.78
C SER A 5 -7.93 7.97 -13.18
N THR A 6 -7.77 8.88 -14.15
CA THR A 6 -7.31 8.52 -15.50
C THR A 6 -5.89 7.95 -15.51
N PHE A 7 -4.98 8.52 -14.71
CA PHE A 7 -3.63 7.95 -14.53
C PHE A 7 -3.71 6.53 -13.97
N TYR A 8 -4.52 6.31 -12.94
CA TYR A 8 -4.66 5.01 -12.27
C TYR A 8 -5.21 3.93 -13.20
N GLU A 9 -6.19 4.25 -14.04
CA GLU A 9 -6.73 3.33 -15.05
C GLU A 9 -5.65 2.91 -16.06
N GLY A 10 -4.87 3.87 -16.59
CA GLY A 10 -3.76 3.56 -17.49
C GLY A 10 -2.63 2.79 -16.81
N TRP A 11 -2.35 3.11 -15.55
CA TRP A 11 -1.38 2.41 -14.71
C TRP A 11 -1.79 0.96 -14.45
N LEU A 12 -3.08 0.70 -14.18
CA LEU A 12 -3.65 -0.64 -14.03
C LEU A 12 -3.55 -1.46 -15.32
N SER A 13 -3.88 -0.87 -16.47
CA SER A 13 -3.74 -1.56 -17.76
C SER A 13 -2.29 -2.00 -18.00
N SER A 14 -1.34 -1.12 -17.70
CA SER A 14 0.10 -1.43 -17.84
C SER A 14 0.55 -2.51 -16.83
N GLN A 15 -0.02 -2.50 -15.63
CA GLN A 15 0.20 -3.51 -14.60
C GLN A 15 -0.28 -4.90 -15.05
N GLU A 16 -1.44 -4.99 -15.71
CA GLU A 16 -1.93 -6.25 -16.30
C GLU A 16 -0.98 -6.78 -17.39
N ASP A 17 -0.43 -5.91 -18.23
CA ASP A 17 0.53 -6.31 -19.25
C ASP A 17 1.85 -6.80 -18.65
N PHE A 18 2.33 -6.16 -17.58
CA PHE A 18 3.47 -6.67 -16.82
C PHE A 18 3.20 -8.04 -16.21
N LEU A 19 2.00 -8.24 -15.64
CA LEU A 19 1.60 -9.53 -15.08
C LEU A 19 1.59 -10.61 -16.16
N ARG A 20 0.92 -10.39 -17.29
CA ARG A 20 0.88 -11.33 -18.43
C ARG A 20 2.29 -11.69 -18.90
N ARG A 21 3.19 -10.69 -18.96
CA ARG A 21 4.57 -10.93 -19.38
C ARG A 21 5.36 -11.71 -18.33
N LEU A 22 5.15 -11.50 -17.04
CA LEU A 22 5.77 -12.31 -15.98
C LEU A 22 5.25 -13.75 -15.98
N GLU A 23 3.94 -13.93 -16.16
CA GLU A 23 3.31 -15.25 -16.26
C GLU A 23 3.84 -16.05 -17.46
N SER A 24 4.08 -15.39 -18.60
CA SER A 24 4.65 -16.07 -19.77
C SER A 24 6.07 -16.55 -19.53
N LEU A 25 6.85 -15.90 -18.64
CA LEU A 25 8.18 -16.37 -18.25
C LEU A 25 8.13 -17.70 -17.48
N LEU A 26 7.00 -18.03 -16.85
CA LEU A 26 6.85 -19.28 -16.09
C LEU A 26 6.74 -20.50 -17.02
N ILE A 27 6.26 -20.30 -18.26
CA ILE A 27 6.08 -21.38 -19.25
C ILE A 27 7.46 -21.83 -19.77
N PRO A 28 7.81 -23.13 -19.67
CA PRO A 28 9.08 -23.63 -20.19
C PRO A 28 9.07 -23.61 -21.73
N VAL A 29 9.95 -22.83 -22.35
CA VAL A 29 10.15 -22.81 -23.80
C VAL A 29 11.62 -23.10 -24.10
N ASN A 30 11.88 -24.05 -24.99
CA ASN A 30 13.24 -24.43 -25.36
C ASN A 30 14.02 -23.24 -25.96
N GLY A 31 15.23 -22.99 -25.47
CA GLY A 31 16.10 -21.89 -25.91
C GLY A 31 15.73 -20.51 -25.36
N PHE A 32 14.75 -20.44 -24.44
CA PHE A 32 14.35 -19.20 -23.79
C PHE A 32 15.29 -18.83 -22.63
N ASP A 33 15.99 -17.71 -22.76
CA ASP A 33 16.81 -17.15 -21.67
C ASP A 33 15.91 -16.39 -20.69
N ARG A 34 15.27 -17.15 -19.80
CA ARG A 34 14.39 -16.62 -18.74
C ARG A 34 15.11 -15.58 -17.89
N ASP A 35 16.37 -15.80 -17.56
CA ASP A 35 17.14 -14.91 -16.69
C ASP A 35 17.37 -13.54 -17.35
N ARG A 36 17.63 -13.52 -18.65
CA ARG A 36 17.75 -12.26 -19.40
C ARG A 36 16.43 -11.49 -19.43
N GLU A 37 15.31 -12.15 -19.70
CA GLU A 37 14.00 -11.49 -19.68
C GLU A 37 13.62 -11.00 -18.27
N CYS A 38 13.89 -11.78 -17.23
CA CYS A 38 13.74 -11.36 -15.83
C CYS A 38 14.56 -10.10 -15.52
N ARG A 39 15.83 -10.05 -15.95
CA ARG A 39 16.70 -8.87 -15.78
C ARG A 39 16.18 -7.63 -16.52
N GLU A 40 15.43 -7.80 -17.60
CA GLU A 40 14.83 -6.69 -18.34
C GLU A 40 13.50 -6.21 -17.71
N ILE A 41 12.62 -7.14 -17.32
CA ILE A 41 11.26 -6.80 -16.86
C ILE A 41 11.22 -6.33 -15.41
N ILE A 42 12.00 -6.93 -14.51
CA ILE A 42 11.96 -6.62 -13.07
C ILE A 42 12.22 -5.13 -12.81
N PRO A 43 13.26 -4.50 -13.39
CA PRO A 43 13.49 -3.06 -13.19
C PRO A 43 12.33 -2.19 -13.70
N ARG A 44 11.67 -2.59 -14.78
CA ARG A 44 10.52 -1.85 -15.35
C ARG A 44 9.30 -1.92 -14.44
N VAL A 45 9.01 -3.10 -13.89
CA VAL A 45 7.94 -3.27 -12.89
C VAL A 45 8.23 -2.43 -11.65
N ILE A 46 9.48 -2.43 -11.15
CA ILE A 46 9.87 -1.59 -10.00
C ILE A 46 9.67 -0.10 -10.32
N GLU A 47 10.05 0.35 -11.51
CA GLU A 47 9.85 1.75 -11.89
C GLU A 47 8.37 2.11 -12.07
N HIS A 48 7.56 1.19 -12.60
CA HIS A 48 6.11 1.34 -12.70
C HIS A 48 5.45 1.61 -11.35
N TYR A 49 5.84 0.87 -10.30
CA TYR A 49 5.36 1.12 -8.94
C TYR A 49 5.88 2.44 -8.36
N ARG A 50 7.13 2.83 -8.67
CA ARG A 50 7.67 4.13 -8.23
C ARG A 50 6.91 5.29 -8.84
N GLU A 51 6.55 5.21 -10.12
CA GLU A 51 5.72 6.19 -10.79
C GLU A 51 4.36 6.33 -10.10
N PHE A 52 3.69 5.21 -9.79
CA PHE A 52 2.44 5.23 -9.03
C PHE A 52 2.55 5.99 -7.71
N TYR A 53 3.58 5.71 -6.90
CA TYR A 53 3.75 6.41 -5.63
C TYR A 53 4.13 7.89 -5.80
N ARG A 54 4.84 8.26 -6.87
CA ARG A 54 5.13 9.67 -7.19
C ARG A 54 3.86 10.44 -7.54
N GLU A 55 3.06 9.92 -8.47
CA GLU A 55 1.78 10.54 -8.84
C GLU A 55 0.79 10.55 -7.68
N LYS A 56 0.79 9.50 -6.86
CA LYS A 56 -0.07 9.43 -5.66
C LYS A 56 0.34 10.49 -4.65
N ALA A 57 1.63 10.68 -4.41
CA ALA A 57 2.12 11.74 -3.52
C ALA A 57 1.68 13.12 -4.01
N ALA A 58 1.85 13.41 -5.30
CA ALA A 58 1.40 14.67 -5.89
C ALA A 58 -0.12 14.90 -5.72
N ALA A 59 -0.94 13.86 -5.93
CA ALA A 59 -2.38 13.95 -5.71
C ALA A 59 -2.75 14.21 -4.24
N VAL A 60 -2.00 13.65 -3.29
CA VAL A 60 -2.21 13.86 -1.85
C VAL A 60 -1.75 15.23 -1.39
N GLU A 61 -0.71 15.80 -2.01
CA GLU A 61 -0.28 17.18 -1.78
C GLU A 61 -1.34 18.19 -2.24
N GLU A 62 -2.05 17.90 -3.34
CA GLU A 62 -3.18 18.72 -3.80
C GLU A 62 -4.41 18.59 -2.89
N ASP A 63 -4.76 17.37 -2.48
CA ASP A 63 -5.92 17.08 -1.63
C ASP A 63 -5.67 15.84 -0.75
N VAL A 64 -5.46 16.05 0.55
CA VAL A 64 -5.18 14.95 1.49
C VAL A 64 -6.33 13.94 1.60
N PHE A 65 -7.58 14.36 1.35
CA PHE A 65 -8.75 13.48 1.51
C PHE A 65 -8.77 12.34 0.48
N VAL A 66 -8.10 12.52 -0.66
CA VAL A 66 -7.97 11.46 -1.68
C VAL A 66 -7.16 10.26 -1.18
N SER A 67 -6.34 10.45 -0.15
CA SER A 67 -5.57 9.36 0.48
C SER A 67 -6.46 8.47 1.36
N ILE A 68 -7.52 9.03 1.94
CA ILE A 68 -8.41 8.37 2.91
C ILE A 68 -9.64 7.80 2.19
N SER A 69 -10.17 8.53 1.21
CA SER A 69 -11.31 8.10 0.38
C SER A 69 -10.94 8.18 -1.11
N PRO A 70 -10.09 7.25 -1.60
CA PRO A 70 -9.62 7.28 -2.98
C PRO A 70 -10.77 7.01 -3.96
N PRO A 71 -11.16 7.98 -4.81
CA PRO A 71 -12.29 7.82 -5.73
C PRO A 71 -12.01 6.85 -6.88
N TRP A 72 -10.74 6.51 -7.12
CA TRP A 72 -10.31 5.56 -8.15
C TRP A 72 -10.36 4.09 -7.70
N MET A 73 -10.70 3.83 -6.43
CA MET A 73 -10.84 2.47 -5.89
C MET A 73 -12.31 2.08 -5.73
N SER A 74 -12.61 0.83 -6.01
CA SER A 74 -13.90 0.21 -5.71
C SER A 74 -14.20 0.20 -4.21
N SER A 75 -15.47 0.02 -3.83
CA SER A 75 -15.84 -0.10 -2.41
C SER A 75 -15.19 -1.30 -1.72
N PHE A 76 -14.91 -2.38 -2.46
CA PHE A 76 -14.18 -3.54 -1.94
C PHE A 76 -12.71 -3.23 -1.70
N GLU A 77 -12.02 -2.59 -2.65
CA GLU A 77 -10.62 -2.20 -2.46
C GLU A 77 -10.46 -1.19 -1.31
N ARG A 78 -11.41 -0.25 -1.19
CA ARG A 78 -11.43 0.71 -0.08
C ARG A 78 -11.61 0.05 1.29
N SER A 79 -12.35 -1.06 1.38
CA SER A 79 -12.52 -1.77 2.67
C SER A 79 -11.26 -2.51 3.13
N LEU A 80 -10.28 -2.70 2.24
CA LEU A 80 -8.99 -3.31 2.53
C LEU A 80 -7.90 -2.29 2.91
N LEU A 81 -8.21 -0.98 2.89
CA LEU A 81 -7.29 0.06 3.32
C LEU A 81 -7.12 0.02 4.84
N TRP A 82 -5.87 0.15 5.29
CA TRP A 82 -5.55 0.26 6.72
C TRP A 82 -5.48 1.72 7.18
N ILE A 83 -4.79 2.59 6.45
CA ILE A 83 -4.73 4.04 6.73
C ILE A 83 -4.96 4.81 5.43
N THR A 84 -3.97 4.82 4.54
CA THR A 84 -4.08 5.43 3.19
C THR A 84 -3.73 4.43 2.08
N GLY A 85 -3.59 3.16 2.44
CA GLY A 85 -3.11 2.07 1.59
C GLY A 85 -3.26 0.73 2.28
N PHE A 86 -2.78 -0.33 1.62
CA PHE A 86 -2.69 -1.66 2.21
C PHE A 86 -1.65 -1.70 3.33
N ARG A 87 -1.78 -2.64 4.26
CA ARG A 87 -0.80 -2.88 5.33
C ARG A 87 0.37 -3.71 4.78
N PRO A 88 1.61 -3.16 4.69
CA PRO A 88 2.72 -3.84 4.01
C PRO A 88 3.01 -5.27 4.51
N SER A 89 2.81 -5.51 5.79
CA SER A 89 3.09 -6.80 6.43
C SER A 89 2.24 -7.96 5.93
N ILE A 90 1.14 -7.70 5.22
CA ILE A 90 0.32 -8.74 4.59
C ILE A 90 1.04 -9.41 3.41
N LEU A 91 2.06 -8.76 2.83
CA LEU A 91 2.79 -9.32 1.69
C LEU A 91 3.73 -10.46 2.09
N PHE A 92 4.30 -10.43 3.29
CA PHE A 92 5.29 -11.45 3.69
C PHE A 92 4.73 -12.88 3.73
N PRO A 93 3.54 -13.15 4.31
CA PRO A 93 2.96 -14.50 4.25
C PRO A 93 2.66 -14.96 2.82
N ILE A 94 2.25 -14.04 1.94
CA ILE A 94 1.98 -14.35 0.52
C ILE A 94 3.29 -14.74 -0.18
N MET A 95 4.35 -13.96 0.04
CA MET A 95 5.68 -14.24 -0.49
C MET A 95 6.27 -15.54 0.05
N GLU A 96 6.11 -15.81 1.34
CA GLU A 96 6.56 -17.05 1.99
C GLU A 96 5.87 -18.28 1.38
N GLY A 97 4.57 -18.19 1.10
CA GLY A 97 3.84 -19.24 0.39
C GLY A 97 4.34 -19.43 -1.05
N ALA A 98 4.57 -18.34 -1.78
CA ALA A 98 5.07 -18.39 -3.15
C ALA A 98 6.52 -18.91 -3.27
N LEU A 99 7.33 -18.72 -2.23
CA LEU A 99 8.74 -19.13 -2.18
C LEU A 99 8.95 -20.42 -1.36
N ALA A 100 7.88 -21.14 -1.00
CA ALA A 100 7.97 -22.28 -0.10
C ALA A 100 8.86 -23.41 -0.63
N GLU A 101 8.91 -23.60 -1.95
CA GLU A 101 9.72 -24.63 -2.63
C GLU A 101 11.12 -24.13 -3.04
N GLU A 102 11.41 -22.84 -2.87
CA GLU A 102 12.65 -22.21 -3.31
C GLU A 102 13.73 -22.21 -2.22
N GLU A 103 14.93 -22.70 -2.56
CA GLU A 103 16.11 -22.62 -1.69
C GLU A 103 16.72 -21.21 -1.74
N LEU A 104 16.13 -20.28 -0.99
CA LEU A 104 16.74 -18.96 -0.78
C LEU A 104 18.06 -19.08 -0.03
N ALA A 105 19.09 -18.40 -0.53
CA ALA A 105 20.37 -18.30 0.15
C ALA A 105 20.21 -17.69 1.56
N ALA A 106 21.01 -18.12 2.53
CA ALA A 106 20.90 -17.68 3.92
C ALA A 106 20.92 -16.14 4.07
N GLY A 107 21.71 -15.45 3.25
CA GLY A 107 21.74 -13.98 3.22
C GLY A 107 20.45 -13.34 2.73
N GLN A 108 19.76 -13.95 1.76
CA GLN A 108 18.47 -13.47 1.26
C GLN A 108 17.37 -13.64 2.33
N ARG A 109 17.32 -14.82 2.97
CA ARG A 109 16.37 -15.08 4.08
C ARG A 109 16.55 -14.07 5.20
N ARG A 110 17.80 -13.83 5.62
CA ARG A 110 18.09 -12.85 6.67
C ARG A 110 17.59 -11.45 6.29
N ARG A 111 17.85 -11.01 5.06
CA ARG A 111 17.42 -9.68 4.59
C ARG A 111 15.91 -9.55 4.49
N ILE A 112 15.20 -10.60 4.11
CA ILE A 112 13.73 -10.63 4.12
C ILE A 112 13.21 -10.48 5.56
N GLU A 113 13.77 -11.22 6.52
CA GLU A 113 13.37 -11.11 7.92
C GLU A 113 13.69 -9.72 8.52
N GLU A 114 14.82 -9.12 8.16
CA GLU A 114 15.16 -7.74 8.53
C GLU A 114 14.08 -6.75 8.04
N VAL A 115 13.73 -6.80 6.75
CA VAL A 115 12.70 -5.94 6.15
C VAL A 115 11.34 -6.19 6.79
N LYS A 116 10.97 -7.45 7.03
CA LYS A 116 9.72 -7.83 7.69
C LYS A 116 9.61 -7.28 9.11
N ALA A 117 10.68 -7.39 9.90
CA ALA A 117 10.73 -6.83 11.24
C ALA A 117 10.63 -5.31 11.23
N GLU A 118 11.34 -4.64 10.31
CA GLU A 118 11.29 -3.19 10.13
C GLU A 118 9.90 -2.71 9.72
N SER A 119 9.27 -3.33 8.71
CA SER A 119 7.91 -3.00 8.26
C SER A 119 6.92 -3.10 9.41
N ARG A 120 6.94 -4.20 10.19
CA ARG A 120 6.06 -4.36 11.35
C ARG A 120 6.28 -3.30 12.42
N ARG A 121 7.52 -2.87 12.63
CA ARG A 121 7.84 -1.81 13.60
C ARG A 121 7.25 -0.48 13.16
N ARG A 122 7.50 -0.07 11.92
CA ARG A 122 6.96 1.18 11.36
C ARG A 122 5.43 1.16 11.30
N GLU A 123 4.84 0.01 10.96
CA GLU A 123 3.38 -0.13 10.97
C GLU A 123 2.78 0.15 12.36
N ARG A 124 3.40 -0.38 13.43
CA ARG A 124 2.95 -0.10 14.80
C ARG A 124 3.06 1.39 15.14
N GLU A 125 4.16 2.04 14.75
CA GLU A 125 4.36 3.48 14.98
C GLU A 125 3.24 4.31 14.32
N ILE A 126 2.90 3.99 13.06
CA ILE A 126 1.84 4.70 12.34
C ILE A 126 0.45 4.38 12.91
N THR A 127 0.14 3.12 13.25
CA THR A 127 -1.14 2.76 13.91
C THR A 127 -1.31 3.55 15.21
N GLN A 128 -0.26 3.61 16.04
CA GLN A 128 -0.30 4.33 17.31
C GLN A 128 -0.48 5.84 17.10
N ALA A 129 0.19 6.43 16.12
CA ALA A 129 -0.01 7.84 15.77
C ALA A 129 -1.46 8.11 15.34
N MET A 130 -2.03 7.25 14.50
CA MET A 130 -3.42 7.38 14.05
C MET A 130 -4.41 7.24 15.22
N ALA A 131 -4.18 6.30 16.13
CA ALA A 131 -5.02 6.12 17.32
C ALA A 131 -5.05 7.39 18.18
N ARG A 132 -3.89 8.02 18.41
CA ARG A 132 -3.81 9.30 19.16
C ARG A 132 -4.59 10.43 18.49
N VAL A 133 -4.50 10.55 17.15
CA VAL A 133 -5.27 11.55 16.40
C VAL A 133 -6.77 11.31 16.57
N GLN A 134 -7.21 10.05 16.49
CA GLN A 134 -8.61 9.68 16.69
C GLN A 134 -9.10 9.95 18.12
N GLU A 135 -8.28 9.64 19.14
CA GLU A 135 -8.58 9.95 20.54
C GLU A 135 -8.79 11.45 20.75
N THR A 136 -7.86 12.30 20.29
CA THR A 136 -7.99 13.77 20.42
C THR A 136 -9.23 14.31 19.69
N MET A 137 -9.55 13.79 18.51
CA MET A 137 -10.76 14.20 17.78
C MET A 137 -12.05 13.77 18.46
N ALA A 138 -12.06 12.64 19.17
CA ALA A 138 -13.23 12.16 19.90
C ALA A 138 -13.44 12.88 21.24
N GLU A 139 -12.37 13.41 21.86
CA GLU A 139 -12.44 14.16 23.12
C GLU A 139 -13.03 15.56 22.93
N GLN A 140 -12.72 16.27 21.83
CA GLN A 140 -13.18 17.65 21.63
C GLN A 140 -14.72 17.83 21.62
N PRO A 141 -15.52 17.00 20.93
CA PRO A 141 -16.98 17.12 20.94
C PRO A 141 -17.57 16.86 22.33
N VAL A 142 -16.94 15.98 23.13
CA VAL A 142 -17.41 15.63 24.48
C VAL A 142 -17.17 16.79 25.44
N GLU A 143 -16.04 17.48 25.33
CA GLU A 143 -15.75 18.68 26.13
C GLU A 143 -16.69 19.84 25.80
N GLU A 144 -16.99 20.06 24.52
CA GLU A 144 -17.93 21.09 24.07
C GLU A 144 -19.37 20.82 24.53
N GLU A 145 -19.85 19.58 24.43
CA GLU A 145 -21.17 19.18 24.93
C GLU A 145 -21.25 19.26 26.47
N ALA A 146 -20.21 18.83 27.18
CA ALA A 146 -20.15 18.93 28.63
C ALA A 146 -20.18 20.40 29.10
N ALA A 147 -19.42 21.28 28.44
CA ALA A 147 -19.44 22.72 28.71
C ALA A 147 -20.83 23.34 28.46
N ALA A 148 -21.49 22.96 27.36
CA ALA A 148 -22.84 23.44 27.03
C ALA A 148 -23.90 22.98 28.06
N ILE A 149 -23.80 21.76 28.59
CA ILE A 149 -24.70 21.25 29.64
C ILE A 149 -24.48 22.01 30.95
N VAL A 150 -23.24 22.26 31.34
CA VAL A 150 -22.90 23.01 32.56
C VAL A 150 -23.40 24.46 32.49
N GLU A 151 -23.23 25.13 31.36
CA GLU A 151 -23.72 26.50 31.13
C GLU A 151 -25.25 26.59 31.21
N LYS A 152 -25.95 25.57 30.67
CA LYS A 152 -27.41 25.50 30.66
C LYS A 152 -28.00 25.19 32.05
N GLY A 153 -27.26 24.52 32.93
CA GLY A 153 -27.67 24.24 34.31
C GLY A 153 -27.41 25.38 35.31
N ARG A 154 -26.67 26.43 34.92
CA ARG A 154 -26.44 27.64 35.75
C ARG A 154 -27.46 28.77 35.53
N ARG A 155 -28.34 28.64 34.53
CA ARG A 155 -29.45 29.58 34.25
C ARG A 155 -30.76 29.04 34.80
#